data_AF-A0A455UG01-F1
#
_entry.id   AF-A0A455UG01-F1
#
_cell.length_a   1.000
_cell.length_b   1.000
_cell.length_c   1.000
_cell.angle_alpha   90.00
_cell.angle_beta   90.00
_cell.angle_gamma   90.00
#
_symmetry.space_group_name_H-M   'P 1'
#
loop_
_entity.id
_entity.type
_entity.pdbx_description
1 polymer ?
#
loop_
_entity_poly.entity_id
_entity_poly.type
_entity_poly.pdbx_seq_one_letter_code
_entity_poly.pdbx_strand_id
1 'polypeptide(L)'
;METLAHNAAHQEGSAGDFLDFFNHRLLTLVHRSWRKYRHYVRYQDDAKDGFSAAIFALVGLADSDLRGETSINWSKMLAYAGLLAGRSRSPDVVSGIVGHCFDLARVEIEEWVQRWVEIPLDQRSCMGVSGMTLGGDMVAGERVADVNGKFALCLRGLSLARFRDFLPDGEEHSPLKTLVSFVLREPLAYDLELELLESEVKPMRLGDAGSCQLGWTTFVDPEHDDCSTRRRVRIQMTS
;
A
#
# COMPACT_ATOMS: atom_id res chain seq x y z
N MET A 1 -17.17 -62.83 6.26
CA MET A 1 -17.61 -61.49 6.70
C MET A 1 -18.21 -61.55 8.10
N GLU A 2 -19.15 -62.46 8.38
CA GLU A 2 -19.75 -62.62 9.73
C GLU A 2 -18.74 -63.05 10.82
N THR A 3 -17.78 -63.92 10.50
CA THR A 3 -16.73 -64.36 11.44
C THR A 3 -15.77 -63.22 11.85
N LEU A 4 -15.50 -62.28 10.95
CA LEU A 4 -14.68 -61.09 11.25
C LEU A 4 -15.42 -60.09 12.13
N ALA A 5 -16.73 -59.93 11.92
CA ALA A 5 -17.57 -59.05 12.74
C ALA A 5 -17.75 -59.58 14.17
N HIS A 6 -17.88 -60.90 14.34
CA HIS A 6 -17.97 -61.55 15.65
C HIS A 6 -16.67 -61.41 16.46
N ASN A 7 -15.52 -61.57 15.79
CA ASN A 7 -14.19 -61.45 16.38
C ASN A 7 -13.82 -60.01 16.76
N ALA A 8 -14.19 -59.03 15.93
CA ALA A 8 -14.00 -57.61 16.24
C ALA A 8 -14.82 -57.16 17.47
N ALA A 9 -16.02 -57.73 17.67
CA ALA A 9 -16.86 -57.44 18.83
C ALA A 9 -16.30 -57.99 20.16
N HIS A 10 -15.48 -59.05 20.10
CA HIS A 10 -14.84 -59.68 21.26
C HIS A 10 -13.38 -59.25 21.47
N GLN A 11 -12.85 -58.30 20.67
CA GLN A 11 -11.42 -57.92 20.63
C GLN A 11 -10.46 -59.11 20.43
N GLU A 12 -10.94 -60.25 19.93
CA GLU A 12 -10.14 -61.43 19.68
C GLU A 12 -9.83 -61.54 18.19
N GLY A 13 -8.73 -60.93 17.76
CA GLY A 13 -8.19 -61.13 16.41
C GLY A 13 -7.26 -60.02 15.91
N SER A 14 -6.12 -60.41 15.33
CA SER A 14 -5.11 -59.50 14.75
C SER A 14 -5.50 -58.86 13.41
N ALA A 15 -6.58 -59.34 12.78
CA ALA A 15 -7.04 -58.84 11.49
C ALA A 15 -7.62 -57.41 11.57
N GLY A 16 -8.24 -57.05 12.70
CA GLY A 16 -8.75 -55.70 12.95
C GLY A 16 -7.60 -54.68 13.02
N ASP A 17 -6.60 -54.95 13.84
CA ASP A 17 -5.41 -54.10 13.99
C ASP A 17 -4.62 -53.95 12.68
N PHE A 18 -4.52 -55.03 11.89
CA PHE A 18 -3.89 -54.98 10.57
C PHE A 18 -4.65 -54.06 9.61
N LEU A 19 -5.99 -54.17 9.54
CA LEU A 19 -6.82 -53.29 8.71
C LEU A 19 -6.79 -51.85 9.23
N ASP A 20 -6.71 -51.64 10.55
CA ASP A 20 -6.66 -50.31 11.14
C ASP A 20 -5.37 -49.56 10.77
N PHE A 21 -4.25 -50.25 10.58
CA PHE A 21 -3.03 -49.65 10.03
C PHE A 21 -3.25 -49.03 8.63
N PHE A 22 -3.92 -49.75 7.72
CA PHE A 22 -4.24 -49.23 6.39
C PHE A 22 -5.30 -48.13 6.45
N ASN A 23 -6.34 -48.32 7.25
CA ASN A 23 -7.42 -47.33 7.43
C ASN A 23 -6.87 -46.03 8.02
N HIS A 24 -6.02 -46.09 9.04
CA HIS A 24 -5.38 -44.92 9.64
C HIS A 24 -4.56 -44.14 8.62
N ARG A 25 -3.75 -44.84 7.80
CA ARG A 25 -2.95 -44.19 6.75
C ARG A 25 -3.84 -43.57 5.68
N LEU A 26 -4.90 -44.26 5.26
CA LEU A 26 -5.84 -43.77 4.24
C LEU A 26 -6.59 -42.54 4.73
N LEU A 27 -7.15 -42.58 5.94
CA LEU A 27 -7.82 -41.43 6.58
C LEU A 27 -6.87 -40.24 6.74
N THR A 28 -5.61 -40.48 7.12
CA THR A 28 -4.60 -39.43 7.21
C THR A 28 -4.32 -38.77 5.85
N LEU A 29 -4.23 -39.57 4.77
CA LEU A 29 -4.01 -39.04 3.42
C LEU A 29 -5.23 -38.27 2.90
N VAL A 30 -6.45 -38.77 3.18
CA VAL A 30 -7.71 -38.08 2.84
C VAL A 30 -7.78 -36.74 3.58
N HIS A 31 -7.51 -36.72 4.88
CA HIS A 31 -7.49 -35.49 5.67
C HIS A 31 -6.43 -34.49 5.18
N ARG A 32 -5.21 -34.96 4.88
CA ARG A 32 -4.14 -34.11 4.31
C ARG A 32 -4.54 -33.53 2.96
N SER A 33 -5.15 -34.33 2.09
CA SER A 33 -5.63 -33.89 0.78
C SER A 33 -6.75 -32.87 0.92
N TRP A 34 -7.73 -33.14 1.78
CA TRP A 34 -8.81 -32.21 2.11
C TRP A 34 -8.28 -30.86 2.63
N ARG A 35 -7.31 -30.88 3.55
CA ARG A 35 -6.69 -29.67 4.08
C ARG A 35 -5.87 -28.93 3.02
N LYS A 36 -5.16 -29.65 2.13
CA LYS A 36 -4.27 -29.07 1.10
C LYS A 36 -4.97 -28.04 0.21
N TYR A 37 -6.21 -28.33 -0.21
CA TYR A 37 -6.97 -27.49 -1.16
C TYR A 37 -7.86 -26.42 -0.49
N ARG A 38 -7.89 -26.34 0.85
CA ARG A 38 -8.71 -25.37 1.59
C ARG A 38 -7.82 -24.29 2.20
N HIS A 39 -7.63 -23.21 1.46
CA HIS A 39 -6.74 -22.11 1.89
C HIS A 39 -7.14 -21.53 3.25
N TYR A 40 -8.42 -21.27 3.50
CA TYR A 40 -8.91 -20.74 4.78
C TYR A 40 -8.56 -21.61 6.01
N VAL A 41 -8.31 -22.93 5.83
CA VAL A 41 -7.90 -23.85 6.91
C VAL A 41 -6.38 -23.87 7.09
N ARG A 42 -5.64 -23.47 6.05
CA ARG A 42 -4.17 -23.48 6.01
C ARG A 42 -3.56 -22.10 6.27
N TYR A 43 -4.37 -21.05 6.14
CA TYR A 43 -3.95 -19.68 6.39
C TYR A 43 -3.33 -19.58 7.79
N GLN A 44 -2.16 -18.95 7.83
CA GLN A 44 -1.47 -18.62 9.05
C GLN A 44 -1.43 -17.10 9.14
N ASP A 45 -1.48 -16.58 10.36
CA ASP A 45 -1.41 -15.15 10.60
C ASP A 45 -0.17 -14.54 9.93
N ASP A 46 -0.32 -13.30 9.49
CA ASP A 46 0.65 -12.57 8.66
C ASP A 46 0.96 -13.23 7.31
N ALA A 47 0.09 -14.12 6.82
CA ALA A 47 0.26 -14.80 5.53
C ALA A 47 1.61 -15.56 5.42
N LYS A 48 2.06 -16.14 6.54
CA LYS A 48 3.31 -16.93 6.66
C LYS A 48 3.20 -18.33 6.05
N ASP A 49 2.03 -18.72 5.55
CA ASP A 49 1.83 -20.02 4.95
C ASP A 49 2.45 -20.12 3.54
N GLY A 50 2.85 -21.34 3.16
CA GLY A 50 3.51 -21.58 1.88
C GLY A 50 2.61 -21.33 0.65
N PHE A 51 1.29 -21.28 0.80
CA PHE A 51 0.41 -20.91 -0.32
C PHE A 51 0.40 -19.39 -0.51
N SER A 52 0.25 -18.62 0.57
CA SER A 52 0.38 -17.16 0.53
C SER A 52 1.73 -16.72 -0.02
N ALA A 53 2.83 -17.38 0.37
CA ALA A 53 4.14 -17.13 -0.23
C ALA A 53 4.17 -17.33 -1.76
N ALA A 54 3.49 -18.35 -2.27
CA ALA A 54 3.36 -18.57 -3.71
C ALA A 54 2.52 -17.49 -4.40
N ILE A 55 1.44 -17.01 -3.76
CA ILE A 55 0.64 -15.89 -4.28
C ILE A 55 1.45 -14.60 -4.30
N PHE A 56 2.21 -14.30 -3.23
CA PHE A 56 3.10 -13.14 -3.22
C PHE A 56 4.14 -13.22 -4.33
N ALA A 57 4.71 -14.39 -4.61
CA ALA A 57 5.65 -14.56 -5.70
C ALA A 57 5.04 -14.23 -7.09
N LEU A 58 3.76 -14.54 -7.32
CA LEU A 58 3.05 -14.17 -8.56
C LEU A 58 2.87 -12.66 -8.73
N VAL A 59 2.86 -11.92 -7.62
CA VAL A 59 2.68 -10.46 -7.59
C VAL A 59 4.03 -9.72 -7.56
N GLY A 60 5.16 -10.44 -7.54
CA GLY A 60 6.50 -9.87 -7.45
C GLY A 60 6.98 -9.61 -6.02
N LEU A 61 6.31 -10.16 -5.02
CA LEU A 61 6.64 -10.09 -3.58
C LEU A 61 7.23 -11.41 -3.07
N ALA A 62 7.98 -12.13 -3.91
CA ALA A 62 8.56 -13.43 -3.55
C ALA A 62 9.55 -13.31 -2.39
N ASP A 63 10.31 -12.22 -2.35
CA ASP A 63 11.33 -11.97 -1.35
C ASP A 63 10.71 -11.78 0.04
N SER A 64 11.19 -12.57 1.01
CA SER A 64 10.79 -12.45 2.41
C SER A 64 11.46 -11.26 3.08
N ASP A 65 12.66 -10.88 2.64
CA ASP A 65 13.46 -9.84 3.28
C ASP A 65 12.87 -8.48 2.95
N LEU A 66 12.48 -8.26 1.69
CA LEU A 66 11.70 -7.09 1.26
C LEU A 66 10.40 -6.91 2.09
N ARG A 67 9.74 -8.02 2.42
CA ARG A 67 8.52 -8.01 3.25
C ARG A 67 8.79 -7.84 4.74
N GLY A 68 9.98 -8.23 5.21
CA GLY A 68 10.39 -8.11 6.61
C GLY A 68 10.98 -6.73 6.95
N GLU A 69 11.62 -6.06 5.99
CA GLU A 69 12.21 -4.72 6.14
C GLU A 69 11.15 -3.61 6.21
N THR A 70 9.95 -3.90 5.71
CA THR A 70 8.84 -2.95 5.61
C THR A 70 7.80 -3.23 6.69
N SER A 71 7.42 -2.22 7.48
CA SER A 71 6.35 -2.34 8.48
C SER A 71 4.93 -2.39 7.87
N ILE A 72 4.83 -2.72 6.58
CA ILE A 72 3.56 -2.83 5.86
C ILE A 72 2.89 -4.15 6.27
N ASN A 73 1.59 -4.09 6.54
CA ASN A 73 0.81 -5.30 6.75
C ASN A 73 0.56 -6.03 5.41
N TRP A 74 1.53 -6.83 4.98
CA TRP A 74 1.49 -7.59 3.73
C TRP A 74 0.31 -8.56 3.64
N SER A 75 -0.26 -9.00 4.77
CA SER A 75 -1.45 -9.85 4.76
C SER A 75 -2.66 -9.14 4.15
N LYS A 76 -2.80 -7.82 4.39
CA LYS A 76 -3.85 -6.99 3.77
C LYS A 76 -3.65 -6.87 2.25
N MET A 77 -2.40 -6.91 1.77
CA MET A 77 -2.11 -6.87 0.34
C MET A 77 -2.45 -8.17 -0.39
N LEU A 78 -2.52 -9.29 0.32
CA LEU A 78 -2.95 -10.56 -0.27
C LEU A 78 -4.36 -10.45 -0.88
N ALA A 79 -5.24 -9.66 -0.26
CA ALA A 79 -6.58 -9.37 -0.79
C ALA A 79 -6.54 -8.63 -2.14
N TYR A 80 -5.49 -7.85 -2.39
CA TYR A 80 -5.27 -7.10 -3.63
C TYR A 80 -4.35 -7.81 -4.63
N ALA A 81 -3.91 -9.05 -4.35
CA ALA A 81 -2.98 -9.78 -5.21
C ALA A 81 -3.45 -9.84 -6.68
N GLY A 82 -4.75 -10.06 -6.90
CA GLY A 82 -5.33 -10.08 -8.26
C GLY A 82 -5.27 -8.73 -8.97
N LEU A 83 -5.52 -7.64 -8.24
CA LEU A 83 -5.45 -6.26 -8.78
C LEU A 83 -4.00 -5.86 -9.06
N LEU A 84 -3.08 -6.23 -8.17
CA LEU A 84 -1.65 -5.98 -8.32
C LEU A 84 -1.01 -6.80 -9.46
N ALA A 85 -1.52 -8.01 -9.73
CA ALA A 85 -1.10 -8.80 -10.89
C ALA A 85 -1.49 -8.14 -12.23
N GLY A 86 -2.55 -7.33 -12.23
CA GLY A 86 -2.97 -6.53 -13.37
C GLY A 86 -1.96 -5.47 -13.79
N ARG A 87 -2.08 -5.00 -15.05
CA ARG A 87 -1.22 -3.94 -15.60
C ARG A 87 -1.71 -2.53 -15.24
N SER A 88 -3.01 -2.33 -15.09
CA SER A 88 -3.62 -1.01 -14.85
C SER A 88 -3.56 -0.63 -13.37
N ARG A 89 -3.11 0.60 -13.09
CA ARG A 89 -3.15 1.21 -11.75
C ARG A 89 -4.04 2.45 -11.81
N SER A 90 -5.35 2.22 -11.82
CA SER A 90 -6.31 3.33 -11.80
C SER A 90 -6.26 4.05 -10.45
N PRO A 91 -6.66 5.34 -10.41
CA PRO A 91 -6.73 6.12 -9.18
C PRO A 91 -7.44 5.40 -8.04
N ASP A 92 -8.61 4.80 -8.34
CA ASP A 92 -9.43 4.07 -7.36
C ASP A 92 -8.74 2.83 -6.79
N VAL A 93 -7.91 2.15 -7.59
CA VAL A 93 -7.18 0.97 -7.12
C VAL A 93 -6.06 1.39 -6.18
N VAL A 94 -5.31 2.43 -6.54
CA VAL A 94 -4.21 2.92 -5.70
C VAL A 94 -4.76 3.51 -4.40
N SER A 95 -5.82 4.33 -4.47
CA SER A 95 -6.47 4.89 -3.28
C SER A 95 -7.08 3.79 -2.40
N GLY A 96 -7.73 2.78 -2.98
CA GLY A 96 -8.28 1.64 -2.26
C GLY A 96 -7.22 0.80 -1.55
N ILE A 97 -6.08 0.53 -2.20
CA ILE A 97 -4.96 -0.20 -1.60
C ILE A 97 -4.38 0.59 -0.42
N VAL A 98 -4.09 1.88 -0.61
CA VAL A 98 -3.56 2.76 0.45
C VAL A 98 -4.54 2.85 1.61
N GLY A 99 -5.82 3.08 1.32
CA GLY A 99 -6.88 3.17 2.32
C GLY A 99 -7.00 1.92 3.17
N HIS A 100 -6.98 0.72 2.55
CA HIS A 100 -7.06 -0.53 3.30
C HIS A 100 -5.77 -0.86 4.07
N CYS A 101 -4.59 -0.58 3.51
CA CYS A 101 -3.33 -0.88 4.20
C CYS A 101 -3.19 -0.07 5.50
N PHE A 102 -3.53 1.22 5.45
CA PHE A 102 -3.37 2.16 6.57
C PHE A 102 -4.66 2.43 7.38
N ASP A 103 -5.72 1.66 7.13
CA ASP A 103 -7.03 1.79 7.79
C ASP A 103 -7.61 3.21 7.71
N LEU A 104 -7.51 3.83 6.53
CA LEU A 104 -8.00 5.18 6.25
C LEU A 104 -9.37 5.14 5.59
N ALA A 105 -10.28 5.98 6.10
CA ALA A 105 -11.66 6.02 5.60
C ALA A 105 -11.79 6.77 4.26
N ARG A 106 -10.95 7.77 4.01
CA ARG A 106 -11.01 8.63 2.80
C ARG A 106 -9.63 8.85 2.22
N VAL A 107 -9.37 8.18 1.10
CA VAL A 107 -8.17 8.34 0.29
C VAL A 107 -8.61 8.64 -1.13
N GLU A 108 -8.06 9.68 -1.71
CA GLU A 108 -8.36 10.15 -3.06
C GLU A 108 -7.07 10.41 -3.81
N ILE A 109 -7.15 10.42 -5.14
CA ILE A 109 -6.03 10.82 -6.00
C ILE A 109 -6.50 11.99 -6.86
N GLU A 110 -5.77 13.09 -6.76
CA GLU A 110 -5.89 14.22 -7.69
C GLU A 110 -4.97 13.95 -8.88
N GLU A 111 -5.56 13.72 -10.04
CA GLU A 111 -4.84 13.50 -11.29
C GLU A 111 -4.40 14.83 -11.92
N TRP A 112 -3.42 14.76 -12.81
CA TRP A 112 -2.97 15.88 -13.65
C TRP A 112 -2.40 17.08 -12.89
N VAL A 113 -1.64 16.82 -11.83
CA VAL A 113 -1.04 17.87 -11.00
C VAL A 113 0.14 18.50 -11.74
N GLN A 114 0.07 19.81 -11.97
CA GLN A 114 1.14 20.54 -12.63
C GLN A 114 2.45 20.48 -11.83
N ARG A 115 3.55 20.20 -12.53
CA ARG A 115 4.92 20.37 -12.04
C ARG A 115 5.78 21.13 -13.03
N TRP A 116 6.87 21.69 -12.52
CA TRP A 116 7.95 22.23 -13.33
C TRP A 116 9.04 21.17 -13.45
N VAL A 117 9.43 20.85 -14.67
CA VAL A 117 10.53 19.93 -14.98
C VAL A 117 11.70 20.74 -15.53
N GLU A 118 12.89 20.53 -14.97
CA GLU A 118 14.10 21.19 -15.46
C GLU A 118 14.52 20.62 -16.81
N ILE A 119 14.85 21.51 -17.75
CA ILE A 119 15.35 21.13 -19.06
C ILE A 119 16.88 20.93 -18.93
N PRO A 120 17.40 19.72 -19.23
CA PRO A 120 18.83 19.43 -19.25
C PRO A 120 19.58 20.43 -20.14
N LEU A 121 20.80 20.81 -19.75
CA LEU A 121 21.58 21.86 -20.44
C LEU A 121 21.79 21.57 -21.94
N ASP A 122 21.94 20.30 -22.29
CA ASP A 122 22.10 19.80 -23.67
C ASP A 122 20.81 19.85 -24.50
N GLN A 123 19.64 19.98 -23.84
CA GLN A 123 18.33 20.09 -24.48
C GLN A 123 17.78 21.52 -24.50
N ARG A 124 18.52 22.49 -23.94
CA ARG A 124 18.11 23.90 -23.92
C ARG A 124 18.28 24.54 -25.30
N SER A 125 17.31 25.36 -25.69
CA SER A 125 17.35 26.13 -26.93
C SER A 125 18.51 27.13 -26.92
N CYS A 126 19.47 26.95 -27.84
CA CYS A 126 20.64 27.82 -27.97
C CYS A 126 20.71 28.40 -29.39
N MET A 127 20.59 29.73 -29.51
CA MET A 127 20.70 30.41 -30.79
C MET A 127 22.06 30.16 -31.45
N GLY A 128 22.05 29.79 -32.73
CA GLY A 128 23.28 29.59 -33.53
C GLY A 128 24.00 28.26 -33.31
N VAL A 129 23.53 27.41 -32.37
CA VAL A 129 24.12 26.09 -32.08
C VAL A 129 23.14 24.97 -32.40
N SER A 130 21.89 25.10 -31.93
CA SER A 130 20.83 24.10 -32.13
C SER A 130 19.87 24.54 -33.23
N GLY A 131 19.58 23.67 -34.19
CA GLY A 131 18.61 23.89 -35.28
C GLY A 131 17.15 23.77 -34.83
N MET A 132 16.78 24.43 -33.73
CA MET A 132 15.41 24.49 -33.23
C MET A 132 14.60 25.56 -33.95
N THR A 133 13.32 25.28 -34.16
CA THR A 133 12.36 26.13 -34.85
C THR A 133 11.34 26.67 -33.86
N LEU A 134 11.15 28.00 -33.87
CA LEU A 134 10.13 28.65 -33.07
C LEU A 134 8.72 28.13 -33.45
N GLY A 135 7.95 27.70 -32.46
CA GLY A 135 6.62 27.11 -32.66
C GLY A 135 6.61 25.62 -33.02
N GLY A 136 7.78 24.98 -33.11
CA GLY A 136 7.91 23.53 -33.25
C GLY A 136 8.46 22.91 -31.96
N ASP A 137 9.77 23.03 -31.79
CA ASP A 137 10.56 22.35 -30.75
C ASP A 137 11.30 23.32 -29.82
N MET A 138 11.31 24.62 -30.11
CA MET A 138 11.92 25.62 -29.25
C MET A 138 11.08 25.87 -27.97
N VAL A 139 11.70 25.71 -26.80
CA VAL A 139 11.12 26.06 -25.49
C VAL A 139 11.90 27.22 -24.88
N ALA A 140 11.18 28.22 -24.38
CA ALA A 140 11.79 29.36 -23.72
C ALA A 140 12.02 29.08 -22.22
N GLY A 141 13.24 29.33 -21.74
CA GLY A 141 13.61 29.21 -20.33
C GLY A 141 14.34 27.91 -19.98
N GLU A 142 14.48 27.66 -18.69
CA GLU A 142 15.19 26.50 -18.15
C GLU A 142 14.27 25.37 -17.66
N ARG A 143 12.95 25.60 -17.68
CA ARG A 143 11.94 24.69 -17.13
C ARG A 143 10.72 24.64 -18.04
N VAL A 144 10.08 23.47 -18.09
CA VAL A 144 8.82 23.24 -18.80
C VAL A 144 7.74 22.79 -17.83
N ALA A 145 6.50 23.20 -18.07
CA ALA A 145 5.35 22.72 -17.31
C ALA A 145 4.95 21.31 -17.80
N ASP A 146 4.83 20.37 -16.88
CA ASP A 146 4.35 19.00 -17.11
C ASP A 146 3.12 18.75 -16.23
N VAL A 147 2.05 18.24 -16.82
CA VAL A 147 0.81 17.86 -16.12
C VAL A 147 0.55 16.36 -16.17
N ASN A 148 1.31 15.60 -16.97
CA ASN A 148 1.05 14.17 -17.18
C ASN A 148 1.89 13.30 -16.22
N GLY A 149 3.04 13.80 -15.78
CA GLY A 149 3.99 13.03 -14.99
C GLY A 149 3.80 13.11 -13.47
N LYS A 150 2.69 13.69 -12.98
CA LYS A 150 2.47 13.90 -11.55
C LYS A 150 1.01 13.83 -11.11
N PHE A 151 0.79 13.26 -9.92
CA PHE A 151 -0.50 13.24 -9.23
C PHE A 151 -0.34 13.67 -7.76
N ALA A 152 -1.43 13.87 -7.02
CA ALA A 152 -1.39 14.04 -5.57
C ALA A 152 -2.22 12.95 -4.88
N LEU A 153 -1.64 12.31 -3.88
CA LEU A 153 -2.31 11.37 -2.98
C LEU A 153 -2.92 12.16 -1.83
N CYS A 154 -4.24 12.19 -1.76
CA CYS A 154 -4.99 12.98 -0.79
C CYS A 154 -5.54 12.08 0.32
N LEU A 155 -4.98 12.19 1.53
CA LEU A 155 -5.47 11.52 2.74
C LEU A 155 -6.37 12.48 3.52
N ARG A 156 -7.67 12.18 3.59
CA ARG A 156 -8.64 13.12 4.18
C ARG A 156 -9.24 12.63 5.50
N GLY A 157 -9.62 13.60 6.33
CA GLY A 157 -10.31 13.34 7.59
C GLY A 157 -9.41 12.64 8.60
N LEU A 158 -8.14 13.05 8.68
CA LEU A 158 -7.19 12.49 9.63
C LEU A 158 -7.37 13.11 11.02
N SER A 159 -7.22 12.29 12.06
CA SER A 159 -6.99 12.79 13.41
C SER A 159 -5.61 13.44 13.52
N LEU A 160 -5.39 14.30 14.51
CA LEU A 160 -4.08 14.95 14.67
C LEU A 160 -2.94 13.94 14.86
N ALA A 161 -3.21 12.82 15.55
CA ALA A 161 -2.23 11.74 15.71
C ALA A 161 -1.88 11.10 14.36
N ARG A 162 -2.88 10.64 13.60
CA ARG A 162 -2.64 10.02 12.28
C ARG A 162 -2.00 11.00 11.31
N PHE A 163 -2.42 12.26 11.32
CA PHE A 163 -1.82 13.30 10.51
C PHE A 163 -0.31 13.39 10.75
N ARG A 164 0.13 13.34 12.02
CA ARG A 164 1.55 13.35 12.39
C ARG A 164 2.30 12.12 11.93
N ASP A 165 1.66 10.95 12.02
CA ASP A 165 2.30 9.70 11.60
C ASP A 165 2.66 9.70 10.11
N PHE A 166 1.91 10.42 9.27
CA PHE A 166 2.18 10.55 7.82
C PHE A 166 3.10 11.71 7.43
N LEU A 167 3.47 12.58 8.38
CA LEU A 167 4.48 13.62 8.14
C LEU A 167 5.86 12.97 7.95
N PRO A 168 6.83 13.65 7.31
CA PRO A 168 8.16 13.10 7.04
C PRO A 168 8.89 12.53 8.26
N ASP A 169 8.63 13.07 9.45
CA ASP A 169 9.21 12.62 10.72
C ASP A 169 8.36 11.55 11.43
N GLY A 170 7.23 11.15 10.86
CA GLY A 170 6.28 10.20 11.42
C GLY A 170 6.57 8.73 11.03
N GLU A 171 6.00 7.81 11.79
CA GLU A 171 6.27 6.36 11.64
C GLU A 171 5.69 5.77 10.34
N GLU A 172 4.58 6.31 9.85
CA GLU A 172 3.82 5.77 8.70
C GLU A 172 4.24 6.36 7.36
N HIS A 173 5.08 7.40 7.39
CA HIS A 173 5.57 8.06 6.18
C HIS A 173 6.46 7.15 5.32
N SER A 174 7.44 6.49 5.92
CA SER A 174 8.33 5.57 5.21
C SER A 174 7.56 4.36 4.63
N PRO A 175 6.69 3.68 5.40
CA PRO A 175 5.85 2.60 4.88
C PRO A 175 4.94 3.05 3.74
N LEU A 176 4.34 4.25 3.84
CA LEU A 176 3.51 4.81 2.78
C LEU A 176 4.32 5.02 1.50
N LYS A 177 5.51 5.62 1.61
CA LYS A 177 6.40 5.82 0.48
C LYS A 177 6.77 4.50 -0.20
N THR A 178 7.11 3.47 0.59
CA THR A 178 7.43 2.15 0.05
C THR A 178 6.22 1.50 -0.61
N LEU A 179 5.04 1.57 0.00
CA LEU A 179 3.81 1.03 -0.58
C LEU A 179 3.49 1.71 -1.92
N VAL A 180 3.51 3.04 -1.99
CA VAL A 180 3.24 3.78 -3.22
C VAL A 180 4.27 3.44 -4.29
N SER A 181 5.56 3.37 -3.94
CA SER A 181 6.62 2.98 -4.88
C SER A 181 6.46 1.55 -5.42
N PHE A 182 5.90 0.64 -4.61
CA PHE A 182 5.61 -0.72 -5.03
C PHE A 182 4.35 -0.82 -5.89
N VAL A 183 3.32 -0.03 -5.56
CA VAL A 183 2.05 -0.03 -6.30
C VAL A 183 2.20 0.69 -7.64
N LEU A 184 3.06 1.68 -7.76
CA LEU A 184 3.36 2.33 -9.01
C LEU A 184 4.38 1.49 -9.80
N ARG A 185 3.99 1.00 -10.98
CA ARG A 185 4.94 0.33 -11.90
C ARG A 185 5.83 1.30 -12.66
N GLU A 186 5.30 2.48 -12.96
CA GLU A 186 6.01 3.56 -13.62
C GLU A 186 6.25 4.68 -12.60
N PRO A 187 7.47 5.23 -12.51
CA PRO A 187 7.80 6.26 -11.54
C PRO A 187 7.16 7.59 -11.94
N LEU A 188 5.87 7.73 -11.64
CA LEU A 188 5.21 9.04 -11.61
C LEU A 188 5.63 9.78 -10.34
N ALA A 189 5.88 11.08 -10.48
CA ALA A 189 6.03 11.91 -9.29
C ALA A 189 4.69 12.00 -8.56
N TYR A 190 4.71 12.12 -7.25
CA TYR A 190 3.48 12.35 -6.50
C TYR A 190 3.69 13.36 -5.38
N ASP A 191 2.64 14.11 -5.05
CA ASP A 191 2.58 14.86 -3.80
C ASP A 191 1.73 14.11 -2.80
N LEU A 192 2.00 14.32 -1.51
CA LEU A 192 1.13 13.85 -0.42
C LEU A 192 0.35 15.04 0.12
N GLU A 193 -0.97 15.03 -0.04
CA GLU A 193 -1.87 15.99 0.61
C GLU A 193 -2.52 15.34 1.82
N LEU A 194 -2.35 15.98 2.98
CA LEU A 194 -2.95 15.55 4.25
C LEU A 194 -4.00 16.56 4.66
N GLU A 195 -5.21 16.10 4.98
CA GLU A 195 -6.30 16.95 5.47
C GLU A 195 -6.74 16.51 6.87
N LEU A 196 -6.68 17.45 7.82
CA LEU A 196 -7.14 17.28 9.19
C LEU A 196 -8.68 17.34 9.30
N LEU A 197 -9.24 16.56 10.23
CA LEU A 197 -10.62 16.74 10.67
C LEU A 197 -10.82 18.13 11.24
N GLU A 198 -11.99 18.72 10.96
CA GLU A 198 -12.36 20.04 11.47
C GLU A 198 -12.30 20.14 12.99
N SER A 199 -12.76 19.08 13.68
CA SER A 199 -12.74 19.00 15.14
C SER A 199 -11.34 18.92 15.75
N GLU A 200 -10.33 18.59 14.96
CA GLU A 200 -8.94 18.39 15.42
C GLU A 200 -8.06 19.61 15.16
N VAL A 201 -8.56 20.61 14.42
CA VAL A 201 -7.87 21.88 14.20
C VAL A 201 -7.89 22.68 15.50
N LYS A 202 -6.73 22.79 16.14
CA LYS A 202 -6.57 23.56 17.39
C LYS A 202 -5.70 24.79 17.16
N PRO A 203 -6.01 25.92 17.81
CA PRO A 203 -5.17 27.10 17.71
C PRO A 203 -3.79 26.82 18.31
N MET A 204 -2.78 27.40 17.67
CA MET A 204 -1.39 27.34 18.09
C MET A 204 -1.26 27.89 19.51
N ARG A 205 -0.61 27.13 20.40
CA ARG A 205 -0.28 27.57 21.76
C ARG A 205 1.23 27.55 21.96
N LEU A 206 1.81 28.72 22.16
CA LEU A 206 3.23 28.85 22.48
C LEU A 206 3.56 28.05 23.74
N GLY A 207 4.62 27.24 23.67
CA GLY A 207 5.08 26.39 24.78
C GLY A 207 4.53 24.97 24.78
N ASP A 208 3.54 24.65 23.94
CA ASP A 208 3.11 23.26 23.74
C ASP A 208 3.88 22.64 22.57
N ALA A 209 4.90 21.84 22.91
CA ALA A 209 5.76 21.15 21.95
C ALA A 209 4.97 20.25 20.97
N GLY A 210 3.79 19.80 21.38
CA GLY A 210 2.89 18.99 20.57
C GLY A 210 1.85 19.79 19.79
N SER A 211 2.05 21.09 19.53
CA SER A 211 1.06 21.91 18.79
C SER A 211 1.62 22.72 17.62
N CYS A 212 2.94 22.74 17.40
CA CYS A 212 3.57 23.73 16.54
C CYS A 212 4.67 23.14 15.64
N GLN A 213 4.30 22.43 14.57
CA GLN A 213 5.22 22.27 13.42
C GLN A 213 4.87 23.32 12.37
N LEU A 214 5.80 24.23 12.12
CA LEU A 214 5.61 25.35 11.20
C LEU A 214 5.30 24.83 9.79
N GLY A 215 4.24 25.34 9.17
CA GLY A 215 3.80 24.94 7.83
C GLY A 215 2.98 23.63 7.77
N TRP A 216 2.91 22.85 8.86
CA TRP A 216 2.18 21.57 8.89
C TRP A 216 1.02 21.54 9.89
N THR A 217 1.23 22.01 11.11
CA THR A 217 0.20 21.93 12.18
C THR A 217 -0.04 23.26 12.90
N THR A 218 0.46 24.36 12.32
CA THR A 218 0.36 25.70 12.93
C THR A 218 -0.88 26.43 12.43
N PHE A 219 -1.89 26.59 13.30
CA PHE A 219 -3.13 27.33 13.02
C PHE A 219 -3.25 28.55 13.93
N VAL A 220 -3.30 29.77 13.38
CA VAL A 220 -3.32 31.00 14.20
C VAL A 220 -4.72 31.34 14.69
N ASP A 221 -5.73 31.28 13.81
CA ASP A 221 -7.13 31.53 14.15
C ASP A 221 -8.03 30.54 13.38
N PRO A 222 -8.41 29.41 13.99
CA PRO A 222 -9.24 28.40 13.33
C PRO A 222 -10.74 28.73 13.35
N GLU A 223 -11.19 29.74 14.11
CA GLU A 223 -12.62 30.05 14.29
C GLU A 223 -13.14 31.13 13.32
N HIS A 224 -12.28 32.06 12.86
CA HIS A 224 -12.69 33.18 12.01
C HIS A 224 -12.36 33.03 10.52
N ASP A 225 -11.59 32.02 10.14
CA ASP A 225 -11.04 31.91 8.78
C ASP A 225 -11.75 30.84 7.96
N ASP A 226 -11.81 31.03 6.64
CA ASP A 226 -12.50 30.13 5.72
C ASP A 226 -11.83 28.75 5.73
N CYS A 227 -12.31 27.88 6.61
CA CYS A 227 -11.53 26.81 7.24
C CYS A 227 -11.12 25.70 6.25
N SER A 228 -11.72 25.64 5.07
CA SER A 228 -11.47 24.59 4.06
C SER A 228 -10.04 24.55 3.51
N THR A 229 -9.41 25.71 3.27
CA THR A 229 -8.13 25.76 2.55
C THR A 229 -6.93 25.52 3.46
N ARG A 230 -7.00 25.94 4.73
CA ARG A 230 -5.87 25.85 5.68
C ARG A 230 -5.73 24.49 6.37
N ARG A 231 -6.74 23.64 6.31
CA ARG A 231 -6.73 22.26 6.86
C ARG A 231 -5.88 21.27 6.06
N ARG A 232 -5.45 21.66 4.86
CA ARG A 232 -4.73 20.82 3.91
C ARG A 232 -3.27 21.19 3.89
N VAL A 233 -2.42 20.19 4.02
CA VAL A 233 -0.97 20.34 3.92
C VAL A 233 -0.48 19.47 2.78
N ARG A 234 0.13 20.10 1.78
CA ARG A 234 0.70 19.41 0.63
C ARG A 234 2.21 19.31 0.79
N ILE A 235 2.69 18.08 0.76
CA ILE A 235 4.10 17.71 0.91
C ILE A 235 4.58 17.23 -0.44
N GLN A 236 5.59 17.89 -0.97
CA GLN A 236 6.21 17.47 -2.22
C GLN A 236 7.10 16.26 -1.95
N MET A 237 6.67 15.09 -2.44
CA MET A 237 7.51 13.90 -2.40
C MET A 237 8.45 13.99 -3.59
N THR A 238 9.59 14.64 -3.38
CA THR A 238 10.64 14.69 -4.39
C THR A 238 11.14 13.28 -4.65
N SER A 239 11.01 12.87 -5.92
CA SER A 239 11.75 11.74 -6.51
C SER A 239 12.76 12.30 -7.49
#